data_AF-A0A5J5APF3-F1
#
_entry.id   AF-A0A5J5APF3-F1
#
_cell.length_a   1.000
_cell.length_b   1.000
_cell.length_c   1.000
_cell.angle_alpha   90.00
_cell.angle_beta   90.00
_cell.angle_gamma   90.00
#
_symmetry.space_group_name_H-M   'P 1'
#
loop_
_entity.id
_entity.type
_entity.pdbx_description
1 polymer ?
#
loop_
_entity_poly.entity_id
_entity_poly.type
_entity_poly.pdbx_seq_one_letter_code
_entity_poly.pdbx_strand_id
1 'polypeptide(L)' 'MMPMFFMLMILGGIRHPLISASLGLLYVVSRYFYFVGYATGDPQNRLNGGKYGFLALMGLIFCTISFGVNLLLA' A
#
# COMPACT_ATOMS: atom_id res chain seq x y z
N MET A 1 1.30 -7.10 -6.19
CA MET A 1 2.48 -6.93 -5.31
C MET A 1 2.14 -7.30 -3.87
N MET A 2 1.50 -8.47 -3.64
CA MET A 2 1.00 -8.83 -2.30
C MET A 2 2.10 -9.07 -1.26
N PRO A 3 3.20 -9.79 -1.57
CA PRO A 3 4.28 -9.97 -0.60
C PRO A 3 4.92 -8.64 -0.17
N MET A 4 5.14 -7.75 -1.14
CA MET A 4 5.71 -6.42 -0.88
C MET A 4 4.80 -5.56 0.01
N PHE A 5 3.49 -5.57 -0.25
CA PHE A 5 2.52 -4.87 0.60
C PHE A 5 2.61 -5.33 2.06
N PHE A 6 2.62 -6.64 2.31
CA PHE A 6 2.70 -7.15 3.69
C PHE A 6 4.02 -6.79 4.36
N MET A 7 5.15 -6.91 3.66
CA MET A 7 6.46 -6.54 4.20
C MET A 7 6.52 -5.06 4.59
N LEU A 8 6.03 -4.17 3.72
CA LEU A 8 6.01 -2.72 4.00
C LEU A 8 5.04 -2.36 5.12
N MET A 9 3.90 -3.06 5.23
CA MET A 9 2.93 -2.84 6.31
C MET A 9 3.49 -3.26 7.68
N ILE A 10 4.21 -4.38 7.74
CA ILE A 10 4.87 -4.85 8.97
C ILE A 10 6.00 -3.88 9.34
N LEU A 11 6.94 -3.61 8.43
CA LEU A 11 8.12 -2.79 8.72
C LEU A 11 7.77 -1.33 9.00
N GLY A 12 6.94 -0.70 8.16
CA GLY A 12 6.47 0.67 8.38
C GLY A 12 5.61 0.79 9.64
N GLY A 13 4.84 -0.24 9.97
CA GLY A 13 3.94 -0.27 11.12
C GLY A 13 4.64 -0.29 12.48
N ILE A 14 5.87 -0.81 12.55
CA ILE A 14 6.66 -0.83 13.80
C ILE A 14 6.86 0.59 14.34
N ARG A 15 7.13 1.56 13.46
CA ARG A 15 7.32 2.97 13.87
C ARG A 15 6.07 3.82 13.69
N HIS A 16 5.31 3.57 12.63
CA HIS A 16 4.17 4.40 12.20
C HIS A 16 2.89 3.56 12.10
N PRO A 17 2.34 3.05 13.22
CA PRO A 17 1.24 2.08 13.19
C PRO A 17 -0.05 2.64 12.60
N LEU A 18 -0.45 3.86 12.98
CA LEU A 18 -1.70 4.48 12.50
C LEU A 18 -1.62 4.87 11.02
N ILE A 19 -0.48 5.40 10.57
CA ILE A 19 -0.25 5.78 9.18
C ILE A 19 -0.19 4.52 8.29
N SER A 20 0.50 3.47 8.75
CA SER A 20 0.59 2.22 8.01
C SER A 20 -0.76 1.52 7.92
N ALA A 21 -1.59 1.57 8.97
CA ALA A 21 -2.94 1.03 8.96
C ALA A 21 -3.87 1.77 7.98
N SER A 22 -3.83 3.11 7.95
CA SER A 22 -4.68 3.90 7.05
C SER A 22 -4.28 3.71 5.58
N LEU A 23 -2.99 3.69 5.27
CA LEU A 23 -2.48 3.37 3.94
C LEU A 23 -2.78 1.92 3.55
N GLY A 24 -2.74 0.99 4.51
CA GLY A 24 -3.13 -0.40 4.32
C GLY A 24 -4.59 -0.55 3.92
N LEU A 25 -5.50 0.16 4.58
CA LEU A 25 -6.91 0.20 4.22
C LEU A 25 -7.11 0.74 2.81
N LEU A 26 -6.46 1.87 2.47
CA LEU A 26 -6.50 2.46 1.14
C LEU A 26 -6.04 1.46 0.07
N TYR A 27 -4.96 0.71 0.34
CA TYR A 27 -4.49 -0.34 -0.55
C TYR A 27 -5.53 -1.44 -0.78
N VAL A 28 -6.12 -1.96 0.30
CA VAL A 28 -7.12 -3.04 0.24
C VAL A 28 -8.36 -2.60 -0.55
N VAL A 29 -8.88 -1.40 -0.27
CA VAL A 29 -10.03 -0.84 -1.00
C VAL A 29 -9.70 -0.65 -2.49
N SER A 30 -8.52 -0.12 -2.80
CA SER A 30 -8.08 0.03 -4.20
C SER A 30 -7.95 -1.32 -4.91
N ARG A 31 -7.48 -2.35 -4.19
CA ARG A 31 -7.38 -3.72 -4.73
C ARG A 31 -8.76 -4.34 -4.96
N TYR A 32 -9.73 -4.08 -4.10
CA TYR A 32 -11.12 -4.48 -4.34
C TYR A 32 -11.63 -3.91 -5.66
N PHE A 33 -11.50 -2.59 -5.88
CA PHE A 33 -11.91 -1.97 -7.15
C PHE A 33 -11.11 -2.48 -8.36
N TYR A 34 -9.82 -2.77 -8.20
CA TYR A 34 -9.02 -3.40 -9.26
C TYR A 34 -9.61 -4.75 -9.68
N PHE A 35 -10.02 -5.59 -8.73
CA PHE A 35 -10.62 -6.90 -9.03
C PHE A 35 -12.04 -6.80 -9.60
N VAL A 36 -12.85 -5.86 -9.11
CA VAL A 36 -14.17 -5.56 -9.69
C VAL A 36 -14.02 -5.12 -11.15
N GLY A 37 -13.10 -4.19 -11.43
CA GLY A 37 -12.79 -3.79 -12.81
C GLY A 37 -12.22 -4.93 -13.64
N TYR A 38 -11.38 -5.79 -13.06
CA TYR A 38 -10.85 -6.98 -13.74
C TYR A 38 -11.96 -7.93 -14.18
N ALA A 39 -13.00 -8.12 -13.36
CA ALA A 39 -14.13 -8.99 -13.68
C ALA A 39 -14.99 -8.48 -14.84
N THR A 40 -14.94 -7.19 -15.18
CA THR A 40 -15.69 -6.63 -16.33
C THR A 40 -15.14 -7.03 -17.70
N GLY A 41 -13.94 -7.60 -17.77
CA GLY A 41 -13.32 -8.03 -19.03
C GLY A 41 -12.66 -6.91 -19.85
N ASP A 42 -12.97 -5.64 -19.57
CA ASP A 42 -12.30 -4.48 -20.17
C ASP A 42 -10.99 -4.14 -19.40
N PRO A 43 -9.81 -4.15 -20.07
CA PRO A 43 -8.54 -3.78 -19.46
C PRO A 43 -8.51 -2.38 -18.83
N GLN A 44 -9.25 -1.42 -19.37
CA GLN A 44 -9.21 -0.02 -18.90
C GLN A 44 -9.83 0.14 -17.51
N ASN A 45 -10.88 -0.64 -17.21
CA ASN A 45 -11.60 -0.58 -15.94
C ASN A 45 -10.76 -1.02 -14.73
N ARG A 46 -9.65 -1.73 -14.95
CA ARG A 46 -8.69 -2.11 -13.90
C ARG A 46 -8.00 -0.90 -13.25
N LEU A 47 -7.79 0.16 -14.02
CA LEU A 47 -6.98 1.30 -13.61
C LEU A 47 -7.79 2.40 -12.92
N ASN A 48 -9.11 2.47 -13.17
CA ASN A 48 -9.97 3.54 -12.65
C ASN A 48 -9.95 3.63 -11.12
N GLY A 49 -10.05 2.50 -10.42
CA GLY A 49 -9.92 2.43 -8.96
C GLY A 49 -8.59 1.82 -8.47
N GLY A 50 -7.94 0.97 -9.27
CA GLY A 50 -6.72 0.28 -8.86
C GLY A 50 -5.50 1.18 -8.69
N LYS A 51 -5.45 2.32 -9.39
CA LYS A 51 -4.31 3.26 -9.37
C LYS A 51 -4.02 3.85 -7.99
N TYR A 52 -5.04 4.03 -7.14
CA TYR A 52 -4.88 4.56 -5.79
C TYR A 52 -4.09 3.61 -4.88
N GLY A 53 -4.07 2.31 -5.18
CA GLY A 53 -3.24 1.35 -4.46
C GLY A 53 -1.74 1.61 -4.64
N PHE A 54 -1.34 2.25 -5.75
CA PHE A 54 0.06 2.63 -5.97
C PHE A 54 0.48 3.79 -5.06
N LEU A 55 -0.42 4.75 -4.80
CA LEU A 55 -0.17 5.84 -3.86
C LEU A 55 -0.02 5.31 -2.43
N ALA A 56 -0.86 4.34 -2.02
CA ALA A 56 -0.72 3.68 -0.73
C ALA A 56 0.63 2.96 -0.58
N LEU A 57 1.08 2.25 -1.62
CA LEU A 57 2.40 1.60 -1.60
C LEU A 57 3.54 2.60 -1.46
N MET A 58 3.48 3.74 -2.16
CA MET A 58 4.49 4.80 -2.04
C MET A 58 4.55 5.36 -0.61
N GLY A 59 3.39 5.58 0.02
CA GLY A 59 3.32 5.99 1.43
C GLY A 59 3.94 4.97 2.38
N LEU A 60 3.66 3.68 2.19
CA LEU A 60 4.21 2.61 3.03
C LEU A 60 5.73 2.46 2.88
N ILE A 61 6.26 2.71 1.67
CA ILE A 61 7.71 2.78 1.44
C ILE A 61 8.32 3.91 2.27
N PHE A 62 7.70 5.10 2.27
CA PHE A 62 8.19 6.23 3.07
C PHE A 62 8.18 5.92 4.58
N CYS A 63 7.12 5.29 5.09
CA CYS A 63 7.07 4.83 6.49
C CYS A 63 8.21 3.86 6.81
N THR A 64 8.51 2.94 5.88
CA THR A 64 9.59 1.95 6.04
C THR A 64 10.98 2.61 6.01
N ILE A 65 11.20 3.58 5.12
CA ILE A 65 12.44 4.37 5.06
C ILE A 65 12.62 5.16 6.36
N SER A 66 11.56 5.80 6.86
CA SER A 66 11.61 6.54 8.13
C SER A 66 11.99 5.65 9.31
N PHE A 67 11.48 4.41 9.35
CA PHE A 67 11.91 3.42 10.33
C PHE A 67 13.40 3.05 10.18
N GLY A 68 13.86 2.79 8.96
CA GLY A 68 15.28 2.47 8.69
C GLY A 68 16.24 3.60 9.06
N VAL A 69 15.90 4.86 8.75
CA VAL A 69 16.69 6.03 9.17
C VAL A 69 16.74 6.15 10.68
N ASN A 70 15.62 5.92 11.37
CA ASN A 70 15.59 5.98 12.83
C ASN A 70 16.47 4.89 13.47
N LEU A 71 16.56 3.70 12.86
CA LEU A 71 17.45 2.63 13.32
C LEU A 71 18.93 2.98 13.14
N LEU A 72 19.30 3.70 12.07
CA LEU A 72 20.68 4.12 11.82
C LEU A 72 21.14 5.27 12.73
N LEU A 73 20.20 6.06 13.24
CA LEU A 73 20.48 7.18 14.14
C LEU A 73 20.42 6.82 15.63
N ALA A 74 19.98 5.59 15.95
CA ALA A 74 19.90 5.06 17.32
C ALA A 74 21.22 4.40 17.73
#